data_AF-A0A1I8HYS0-F1
#
_entry.id   AF-A0A1I8HYS0-F1
#
_cell.length_a   1.000
_cell.length_b   1.000
_cell.length_c   1.000
_cell.angle_alpha   90.00
_cell.angle_beta   90.00
_cell.angle_gamma   90.00
#
_symmetry.space_group_name_H-M   'P 1'
#
loop_
_entity.id
_entity.type
_entity.pdbx_description
1 polymer ?
#
loop_
_entity_poly.entity_id
_entity_poly.type
_entity_poly.pdbx_seq_one_letter_code
_entity_poly.pdbx_strand_id
1 'polypeptide(L)' 'MYGRHFDHNDLLMSRVSRESIDALKQYFRDDLGKEDWKLVIELKKAFNVY' A
#
# COMPACT_ATOMS: atom_id res chain seq x y z
N MET A 1 17.90 9.54 5.60
CA MET A 1 18.79 8.50 6.15
C MET A 1 18.27 8.10 7.53
N TYR A 2 18.49 6.85 7.97
CA TYR A 2 18.11 6.38 9.31
C TYR A 2 18.66 7.33 10.39
N GLY A 3 17.83 7.71 11.38
CA GLY A 3 18.12 8.74 12.38
C GLY A 3 17.93 10.19 11.94
N ARG A 4 17.71 10.46 10.63
CA ARG A 4 17.39 11.80 10.10
C ARG A 4 16.03 11.86 9.41
N HIS A 5 15.66 10.81 8.67
CA HIS A 5 14.39 10.73 7.92
C HIS A 5 13.41 9.73 8.53
N PHE A 6 13.90 8.70 9.25
CA PHE A 6 13.10 7.70 9.94
C PHE A 6 13.95 6.99 11.00
N ASP A 7 13.32 6.38 12.01
CA ASP A 7 13.94 5.52 13.02
C ASP A 7 13.16 4.20 13.20
N HIS A 8 13.42 3.45 14.28
CA HIS A 8 12.81 2.14 14.54
C HIS A 8 11.37 2.21 15.08
N ASN A 9 10.92 3.38 15.51
CA ASN A 9 9.54 3.63 15.94
C ASN A 9 8.64 3.96 14.75
N ASP A 10 9.21 4.30 13.59
CA ASP A 10 8.45 4.56 12.37
C ASP A 10 7.93 3.27 11.76
N LEU A 11 6.63 3.26 11.46
CA LEU A 11 6.00 2.16 10.74
C LEU A 11 6.40 2.18 9.27
N LEU A 12 7.08 1.13 8.81
CA LEU A 12 7.39 0.94 7.41
C LEU A 12 6.17 0.38 6.67
N MET A 13 5.70 1.13 5.67
CA MET A 13 4.58 0.73 4.83
C MET A 13 5.01 0.64 3.36
N SER A 14 4.41 -0.29 2.63
CA SER A 14 4.60 -0.36 1.18
C SER A 14 4.03 0.90 0.52
N ARG A 15 4.82 1.52 -0.36
CA ARG A 15 4.39 2.70 -1.09
C ARG A 15 3.44 2.29 -2.22
N VAL A 16 2.17 2.59 -2.05
CA VAL A 16 1.12 2.28 -3.04
C VAL A 16 0.90 3.48 -3.96
N SER A 17 0.85 3.23 -5.27
CA SER A 17 0.50 4.19 -6.31
C SER A 17 -0.71 3.73 -7.14
N ARG A 18 -1.27 4.61 -7.96
CA ARG A 18 -2.39 4.28 -8.85
C ARG A 18 -2.06 3.11 -9.78
N GLU A 19 -0.86 3.15 -10.36
CA GLU A 19 -0.36 2.13 -11.28
C GLU A 19 -0.23 0.77 -10.59
N SER A 20 0.27 0.75 -9.35
CA SER A 20 0.37 -0.49 -8.58
C SER A 20 -1.01 -1.07 -8.23
N ILE A 21 -1.99 -0.24 -7.88
CA ILE A 21 -3.36 -0.69 -7.60
C ILE A 21 -4.02 -1.25 -8.85
N ASP A 22 -3.84 -0.59 -9.99
CA ASP A 22 -4.43 -1.03 -11.25
C ASP A 22 -3.80 -2.34 -11.73
N ALA A 23 -2.49 -2.54 -11.50
CA ALA A 23 -1.83 -3.84 -11.71
C ALA A 23 -2.40 -4.94 -10.79
N LEU A 24 -2.63 -4.67 -9.50
CA LEU A 24 -3.24 -5.64 -8.58
C LEU A 24 -4.64 -6.05 -9.06
N LYS A 25 -5.44 -5.10 -9.54
CA LYS A 25 -6.78 -5.38 -10.08
C LYS A 25 -6.75 -6.15 -11.40
N GLN A 26 -5.72 -5.93 -12.23
CA GLN A 26 -5.63 -6.55 -13.54
C GLN A 26 -5.10 -7.99 -13.47
N TYR A 27 -4.12 -8.24 -12.61
CA TYR A 27 -3.38 -9.51 -12.62
C TYR A 27 -3.60 -10.37 -11.38
N PHE A 28 -3.99 -9.79 -10.24
CA PHE A 28 -4.04 -10.47 -8.94
C PHE A 28 -5.43 -10.38 -8.28
N ARG A 29 -6.48 -10.16 -9.08
CA ARG A 29 -7.82 -9.92 -8.55
C ARG A 29 -8.35 -11.08 -7.73
N ASP A 30 -8.18 -12.29 -8.25
CA ASP A 30 -8.70 -13.52 -7.66
C ASP A 30 -7.73 -14.12 -6.65
N ASP A 31 -6.46 -13.71 -6.68
CA ASP A 31 -5.41 -14.15 -5.76
C ASP A 31 -5.45 -13.39 -4.42
N LEU A 32 -6.00 -12.17 -4.42
CA LEU A 32 -6.11 -11.32 -3.23
C LEU A 32 -7.40 -11.62 -2.47
N GLY A 33 -7.23 -11.98 -1.19
CA GLY A 33 -8.33 -12.18 -0.27
C GLY A 33 -9.02 -10.87 0.12
N LYS A 34 -10.14 -11.00 0.84
CA LYS A 34 -10.93 -9.85 1.30
C LYS A 34 -10.13 -8.90 2.21
N GLU A 35 -9.30 -9.45 3.09
CA GLU A 35 -8.46 -8.67 3.99
C GLU A 35 -7.34 -7.93 3.24
N ASP A 36 -6.78 -8.53 2.19
CA ASP A 36 -5.77 -7.88 1.36
C ASP A 36 -6.35 -6.66 0.64
N TRP A 37 -7.56 -6.80 0.08
CA TRP A 37 -8.26 -5.67 -0.54
C TRP A 37 -8.62 -4.57 0.45
N LYS A 38 -8.97 -4.93 1.68
CA LYS A 38 -9.19 -3.97 2.75
C LYS A 38 -7.92 -3.19 3.06
N LEU A 39 -6.78 -3.86 3.18
CA LEU A 39 -5.48 -3.22 3.37
C LEU A 39 -5.11 -2.30 2.19
N VAL A 40 -5.34 -2.73 0.94
CA VAL A 40 -5.11 -1.88 -0.24
C VAL A 40 -5.94 -0.59 -0.19
N ILE A 41 -7.19 -0.67 0.27
CA ILE A 41 -8.06 0.51 0.44
C ILE A 41 -7.54 1.43 1.57
N GLU A 42 -7.08 0.87 2.68
CA GLU A 42 -6.51 1.64 3.80
C GLU A 42 -5.22 2.36 3.36
N LEU A 43 -4.33 1.66 2.65
CA LEU A 43 -3.10 2.25 2.08
C LEU A 43 -3.42 3.32 1.04
N LYS A 44 -4.39 3.09 0.15
CA LYS A 44 -4.85 4.10 -0.83
C LYS A 44 -5.24 5.42 -0.14
N LYS A 45 -5.96 5.34 0.99
CA LYS A 45 -6.35 6.50 1.81
C LYS A 45 -5.14 7.14 2.49
N ALA A 46 -4.28 6.34 3.12
CA ALA A 46 -3.10 6.84 3.84
C ALA A 46 -2.14 7.63 2.92
N PHE A 47 -2.03 7.24 1.66
CA PHE A 47 -1.17 7.90 0.67
C PHE A 47 -1.89 8.94 -0.21
N ASN A 48 -3.17 9.26 0.05
CA ASN A 48 -3.98 10.19 -0.76
C ASN A 48 -3.97 9.90 -2.27
N VAL A 49 -3.98 8.61 -2.64
CA VAL A 49 -4.06 8.17 -4.04
C VAL A 49 -5.54 8.14 -4.42
N TYR A 50 -5.96 8.89 -5.44
CA TYR A 50 -7.37 8.94 -5.89
C TYR A 50 -7.59 8.14 -7.17
#